data_AF-A0AAP0LNQ3-F1
#
_entry.id   AF-A0AAP0LNQ3-F1
#
_cell.length_a   1.000
_cell.length_b   1.000
_cell.length_c   1.000
_cell.angle_alpha   90.00
_cell.angle_beta   90.00
_cell.angle_gamma   90.00
#
_symmetry.space_group_name_H-M   'P 1'
#
loop_
_entity.id
_entity.type
_entity.pdbx_description
1 polymer ?
#
loop_
_entity_poly.entity_id
_entity_poly.type
_entity_poly.pdbx_seq_one_letter_code
_entity_poly.pdbx_strand_id
1 'polypeptide(L)'
;MKAKLTLAWVLTVCVTITWAAAHGQYYSKTVPYSPMKEQVTNLHFFFHDILGGKNPSAVLVAKANNTTIGDKSPTPFSTVFAVDDPLTAGPELTSEVIGNCQGLYASTGQDNLSLVVYFDFGFTKGEFNGSAISVFSRNPVLETERELAVVGGRGKFRMARGFAQLKTFSVNQTNGDAIVEYNNRVIFCLAVILCVAAAPAQGEYYSESVAAVPMQQKVTKLHFFLHDILSGQNPSAVMVARANLTDGDKSPTPFGSVFAVDDALRVGPESNSEIIGNAQGLYVSSSQDANNFAIVMYIDFALTSGEFKGSSFSVFSRNPVSEPSRELAVVGGRGKFRMARGFAVLKTAYFNGTNGDAIIDYNVSLFHY
;
A
#
# COMPACT_ATOMS: atom_id res chain seq x y z
N MET A 1 32.46 4.14 -82.69
CA MET A 1 33.36 5.24 -82.31
C MET A 1 32.52 6.36 -81.73
N LYS A 2 32.74 6.69 -80.44
CA LYS A 2 32.24 7.86 -79.69
C LYS A 2 30.72 7.97 -79.47
N ALA A 3 30.16 8.40 -78.34
CA ALA A 3 30.48 8.41 -76.91
C ALA A 3 29.32 9.18 -76.25
N LYS A 4 28.93 8.77 -75.02
CA LYS A 4 28.25 9.57 -73.98
C LYS A 4 26.77 9.92 -74.21
N LEU A 5 25.89 9.41 -73.35
CA LEU A 5 25.40 10.14 -72.15
C LEU A 5 24.12 9.47 -71.62
N THR A 6 24.24 8.36 -70.89
CA THR A 6 23.13 7.83 -70.07
C THR A 6 23.68 7.45 -68.70
N LEU A 7 24.25 8.45 -68.04
CA LEU A 7 24.50 8.44 -66.61
C LEU A 7 23.51 9.45 -66.01
N ALA A 8 22.83 9.07 -64.93
CA ALA A 8 21.86 9.87 -64.14
C ALA A 8 20.35 9.66 -64.41
N TRP A 9 19.88 8.42 -64.45
CA TRP A 9 18.46 8.10 -64.16
C TRP A 9 18.28 6.91 -63.19
N VAL A 10 19.26 6.65 -62.31
CA VAL A 10 19.19 5.60 -61.27
C VAL A 10 19.31 6.15 -59.84
N LEU A 11 19.32 7.48 -59.64
CA LEU A 11 19.39 8.04 -58.29
C LEU A 11 18.39 9.18 -58.06
N THR A 12 17.14 8.97 -58.48
CA THR A 12 16.00 9.76 -58.00
C THR A 12 15.24 8.97 -56.94
N VAL A 13 15.99 8.45 -55.96
CA VAL A 13 15.48 8.31 -54.60
C VAL A 13 16.33 9.28 -53.81
N CYS A 14 16.05 10.57 -53.97
CA CYS A 14 16.39 11.53 -52.94
C CYS A 14 15.60 11.07 -51.72
N VAL A 15 16.31 10.32 -50.90
CA VAL A 15 16.03 9.96 -49.54
C VAL A 15 15.62 11.24 -48.81
N THR A 16 14.33 11.55 -48.87
CA THR A 16 13.67 12.27 -47.79
C THR A 16 13.53 11.25 -46.68
N ILE A 17 14.65 10.94 -46.02
CA ILE A 17 14.59 10.75 -44.57
C ILE A 17 14.11 12.12 -44.10
N THR A 18 12.80 12.32 -44.10
CA THR A 18 12.20 13.17 -43.11
C THR A 18 12.70 12.57 -41.81
N TRP A 19 13.69 13.25 -41.23
CA TRP A 19 13.89 13.28 -39.82
C TRP A 19 12.53 13.67 -39.24
N ALA A 20 11.64 12.69 -39.10
CA ALA A 20 10.71 12.70 -37.99
C ALA A 20 11.65 12.63 -36.80
N ALA A 21 12.15 13.80 -36.41
CA ALA A 21 12.53 14.03 -35.06
C ALA A 21 11.28 13.62 -34.29
N ALA A 22 11.30 12.38 -33.83
CA ALA A 22 10.47 11.88 -32.76
C ALA A 22 10.85 12.74 -31.56
N HIS A 23 10.40 13.99 -31.60
CA HIS A 23 10.18 14.77 -30.42
C HIS A 23 9.14 13.93 -29.70
N GLY A 24 9.60 13.09 -28.78
CA GLY A 24 8.77 12.45 -27.78
C GLY A 24 8.19 13.57 -26.92
N GLN A 25 7.28 14.35 -27.49
CA GLN A 25 6.53 15.32 -26.76
C GLN A 25 5.64 14.54 -25.82
N TYR A 26 5.67 14.94 -24.56
CA TYR A 26 4.74 14.44 -23.55
C TYR A 26 3.31 14.59 -24.09
N TYR A 27 2.67 13.47 -24.40
CA TYR A 27 1.30 13.43 -24.89
C TYR A 27 0.35 13.25 -23.70
N SER A 28 -0.61 14.15 -23.57
CA SER A 28 -1.73 13.99 -22.64
C SER A 28 -3.03 14.38 -23.33
N LYS A 29 -4.10 13.61 -23.07
CA LYS A 29 -5.45 13.92 -23.52
C LYS A 29 -6.42 13.60 -22.39
N THR A 30 -7.05 14.64 -21.85
CA THR A 30 -8.13 14.51 -20.88
C THR A 30 -9.45 14.40 -21.64
N VAL A 31 -10.26 13.39 -21.31
CA VAL A 31 -11.61 13.22 -21.85
C VAL A 31 -12.63 13.24 -20.73
N PRO A 32 -13.87 13.67 -20.99
CA PRO A 32 -14.93 13.60 -19.99
C PRO A 32 -15.11 12.18 -19.46
N TYR A 33 -15.25 12.05 -18.14
CA TYR A 33 -15.56 10.77 -17.51
C TYR A 33 -16.99 10.36 -17.85
N SER A 34 -17.15 9.15 -18.39
CA SER A 34 -18.46 8.51 -18.55
C SER A 34 -18.70 7.59 -17.35
N PRO A 35 -19.74 7.82 -16.53
CA PRO A 35 -20.04 6.99 -15.38
C PRO A 35 -20.24 5.53 -15.78
N MET A 36 -19.47 4.64 -15.17
CA MET A 36 -19.65 3.20 -15.31
C MET A 36 -20.61 2.70 -14.23
N LYS A 37 -21.36 1.64 -14.53
CA LYS A 37 -22.24 1.01 -13.54
C LYS A 37 -21.39 0.35 -12.46
N GLU A 38 -21.60 0.77 -11.21
CA GLU A 38 -20.92 0.18 -10.06
C GLU A 38 -21.56 -1.16 -9.67
N GLN A 39 -20.70 -2.12 -9.34
CA GLN A 39 -21.07 -3.40 -8.76
C GLN A 39 -20.43 -3.56 -7.39
N VAL A 40 -21.13 -4.25 -6.51
CA VAL A 40 -20.65 -4.71 -5.22
C VAL A 40 -20.43 -6.21 -5.33
N THR A 41 -19.22 -6.68 -5.06
CA THR A 41 -18.90 -8.10 -4.99
C THR A 41 -18.49 -8.47 -3.57
N ASN A 42 -19.13 -9.50 -3.04
CA ASN A 42 -18.72 -10.16 -1.81
C ASN A 42 -17.81 -11.33 -2.17
N LEU A 43 -16.63 -11.43 -1.55
CA LEU A 43 -15.67 -12.53 -1.74
C LEU A 43 -15.35 -13.18 -0.40
N HIS A 44 -15.35 -14.51 -0.36
CA HIS A 44 -14.92 -15.29 0.80
C HIS A 44 -13.81 -16.27 0.42
N PHE A 45 -12.72 -16.28 1.19
CA PHE A 45 -11.57 -17.16 0.99
C PHE A 45 -10.67 -17.23 2.23
N PHE A 46 -9.73 -18.18 2.23
CA PHE A 46 -8.71 -18.35 3.27
C PHE A 46 -7.33 -18.00 2.73
N PHE A 47 -6.57 -17.29 3.55
CA PHE A 47 -5.18 -16.87 3.32
C PHE A 47 -4.26 -17.59 4.29
N HIS A 48 -3.12 -18.09 3.80
CA HIS A 48 -2.19 -18.90 4.57
C HIS A 48 -0.79 -18.29 4.58
N ASP A 49 -0.43 -17.66 5.70
CA ASP A 49 0.91 -17.12 5.92
C ASP A 49 1.78 -18.22 6.53
N ILE A 50 2.78 -18.70 5.79
CA ILE A 50 3.63 -19.84 6.19
C ILE A 50 5.07 -19.36 6.30
N LEU A 51 5.55 -19.16 7.53
CA LEU A 51 6.91 -18.73 7.83
C LEU A 51 7.83 -19.92 8.12
N GLY A 52 7.26 -21.04 8.58
CA GLY A 52 7.97 -22.25 8.97
C GLY A 52 8.08 -23.32 7.88
N GLY A 53 8.72 -24.44 8.24
CA GLY A 53 8.77 -25.64 7.41
C GLY A 53 9.82 -25.59 6.29
N LYS A 54 9.72 -26.53 5.33
CA LYS A 54 10.69 -26.67 4.24
C LYS A 54 10.42 -25.73 3.06
N ASN A 55 9.16 -25.30 2.91
CA ASN A 55 8.68 -24.48 1.80
C ASN A 55 7.87 -23.30 2.37
N PRO A 56 8.52 -22.34 3.04
CA PRO A 56 7.83 -21.15 3.53
C PRO A 56 7.31 -20.30 2.36
N SER A 57 6.15 -19.69 2.54
CA SER A 57 5.55 -18.72 1.62
C SER A 57 5.82 -17.26 2.04
N ALA A 58 6.25 -17.05 3.28
CA ALA A 58 6.67 -15.76 3.81
C ALA A 58 8.12 -15.80 4.31
N VAL A 59 8.90 -14.77 3.96
CA VAL A 59 10.32 -14.70 4.29
C VAL A 59 10.70 -13.33 4.87
N LEU A 60 11.47 -13.34 5.95
CA LEU A 60 12.05 -12.13 6.54
C LEU A 60 13.07 -11.53 5.57
N VAL A 61 12.86 -10.28 5.14
CA VAL A 61 13.75 -9.58 4.20
C VAL A 61 14.54 -8.45 4.84
N ALA A 62 14.06 -7.88 5.94
CA ALA A 62 14.75 -6.81 6.66
C ALA A 62 14.38 -6.81 8.15
N LYS A 63 15.33 -6.45 9.01
CA LYS A 63 15.15 -6.31 10.45
C LYS A 63 16.09 -5.23 10.98
N ALA A 64 15.63 -4.37 11.87
CA ALA A 64 16.52 -3.41 12.53
C ALA A 64 17.51 -4.10 13.49
N ASN A 65 18.75 -3.65 13.49
CA ASN A 65 19.84 -4.23 14.30
C ASN A 65 19.72 -3.92 15.81
N ASN A 66 19.05 -2.83 16.19
CA ASN A 66 19.10 -2.23 17.53
C ASN A 66 17.78 -2.35 18.32
N THR A 67 16.94 -3.35 18.05
CA THR A 67 15.71 -3.50 18.86
C THR A 67 16.04 -4.03 20.25
N THR A 68 15.87 -3.17 21.26
CA THR A 68 15.91 -3.49 22.70
C THR A 68 14.77 -4.38 23.16
N ILE A 69 13.81 -4.66 22.28
CA ILE A 69 12.71 -5.57 22.57
C ILE A 69 13.23 -7.00 22.40
N GLY A 70 13.53 -7.65 23.52
CA GLY A 70 13.82 -9.08 23.62
C GLY A 70 12.60 -9.93 23.28
N ASP A 71 12.05 -9.75 22.09
CA ASP A 71 10.81 -10.38 21.69
C ASP A 71 11.11 -11.78 21.13
N LYS A 72 10.53 -12.80 21.78
CA LYS A 72 10.46 -14.16 21.23
C LYS A 72 9.39 -14.28 20.15
N SER A 73 8.77 -13.16 19.75
CA SER A 73 7.79 -13.10 18.67
C SER A 73 8.42 -13.57 17.35
N PRO A 74 7.72 -14.40 16.55
CA PRO A 74 8.12 -14.70 15.17
C PRO A 74 8.21 -13.46 14.27
N THR A 75 7.49 -12.39 14.61
CA THR A 75 7.38 -11.14 13.85
C THR A 75 7.66 -9.91 14.74
N PRO A 76 8.88 -9.77 15.28
CA PRO A 76 9.20 -8.70 16.22
C PRO A 76 9.09 -7.32 15.55
N PHE A 77 8.89 -6.27 16.34
CA PHE A 77 8.86 -4.88 15.84
C PHE A 77 10.05 -4.60 14.92
N SER A 78 9.84 -3.76 13.90
CA SER A 78 10.83 -3.35 12.90
C SER A 78 11.34 -4.49 12.00
N THR A 79 10.47 -5.45 11.68
CA THR A 79 10.73 -6.48 10.67
C THR A 79 9.88 -6.28 9.44
N VAL A 80 10.42 -6.65 8.28
CA VAL A 80 9.71 -6.64 6.99
C VAL A 80 9.79 -8.02 6.37
N PHE A 81 8.65 -8.51 5.91
CA PHE A 81 8.50 -9.80 5.25
C PHE A 81 8.02 -9.61 3.82
N ALA A 82 8.50 -10.46 2.92
CA ALA A 82 7.94 -10.65 1.59
C ALA A 82 7.12 -11.94 1.57
N VAL A 83 5.97 -11.91 0.88
CA VAL A 83 5.02 -13.02 0.85
C VAL A 83 4.62 -13.42 -0.57
N ASP A 84 4.39 -14.72 -0.74
CA ASP A 84 3.70 -15.36 -1.87
C ASP A 84 2.80 -16.48 -1.33
N ASP A 85 1.75 -16.08 -0.62
CA ASP A 85 0.92 -16.94 0.20
C ASP A 85 -0.26 -17.52 -0.60
N PRO A 86 -0.58 -18.82 -0.46
CA PRO A 86 -1.69 -19.41 -1.20
C PRO A 86 -3.04 -18.90 -0.67
N LEU A 87 -3.99 -18.74 -1.59
CA LEU A 87 -5.40 -18.51 -1.29
C LEU A 87 -6.20 -19.78 -1.58
N THR A 88 -7.03 -20.21 -0.64
CA THR A 88 -7.85 -21.41 -0.77
C THR A 88 -9.32 -21.15 -0.51
N ALA A 89 -10.17 -22.02 -1.07
CA ALA A 89 -11.61 -22.01 -0.84
C ALA A 89 -12.01 -22.45 0.59
N GLY A 90 -11.19 -23.27 1.24
CA GLY A 90 -11.42 -23.77 2.61
C GLY A 90 -10.20 -23.58 3.52
N PRO A 91 -10.35 -23.77 4.85
CA PRO A 91 -9.29 -23.47 5.82
C PRO A 91 -8.12 -24.45 5.77
N GLU A 92 -8.27 -25.62 5.17
CA GLU A 92 -7.18 -26.59 5.04
C GLU A 92 -6.31 -26.25 3.82
N LEU A 93 -4.98 -26.38 3.94
CA LEU A 93 -4.04 -26.17 2.83
C LEU A 93 -4.26 -27.13 1.64
N THR A 94 -4.94 -28.26 1.88
CA THR A 94 -5.33 -29.23 0.85
C THR A 94 -6.62 -28.85 0.11
N SER A 95 -7.31 -27.79 0.56
CA SER A 95 -8.48 -27.24 -0.11
C SER A 95 -8.11 -26.71 -1.51
N GLU A 96 -9.12 -26.44 -2.33
CA GLU A 96 -8.88 -25.88 -3.65
C GLU A 96 -8.12 -24.55 -3.57
N VAL A 97 -6.92 -24.51 -4.16
CA VAL A 97 -6.17 -23.27 -4.38
C VAL A 97 -6.86 -22.46 -5.48
N ILE A 98 -7.23 -21.22 -5.14
CA ILE A 98 -7.99 -20.29 -6.00
C ILE A 98 -7.15 -19.09 -6.46
N GLY A 99 -5.95 -18.94 -5.92
CA GLY A 99 -5.10 -17.78 -6.13
C GLY A 99 -3.92 -17.72 -5.18
N ASN A 100 -3.29 -16.57 -5.13
CA ASN A 100 -2.19 -16.26 -4.21
C ASN A 100 -2.23 -14.79 -3.79
N CYS A 101 -1.61 -14.50 -2.65
CA CYS A 101 -1.40 -13.18 -2.11
C CYS A 101 0.09 -12.84 -2.20
N GLN A 102 0.43 -11.81 -2.97
CA GLN A 102 1.81 -11.35 -3.11
C GLN A 102 1.97 -9.96 -2.55
N GLY A 103 3.09 -9.72 -1.87
CA GLY A 103 3.38 -8.38 -1.36
C GLY A 103 4.34 -8.38 -0.18
N LEU A 104 4.12 -7.41 0.71
CA LEU A 104 4.98 -7.15 1.85
C LEU A 104 4.12 -6.86 3.09
N TYR A 105 4.63 -7.24 4.26
CA TYR A 105 4.13 -6.67 5.52
C TYR A 105 5.28 -6.27 6.44
N ALA A 106 5.04 -5.24 7.24
CA ALA A 106 5.97 -4.75 8.24
C ALA A 106 5.37 -4.83 9.65
N SER A 107 6.10 -5.41 10.60
CA SER A 107 5.75 -5.36 12.02
C SER A 107 6.14 -3.99 12.58
N THR A 108 5.13 -3.17 12.87
CA THR A 108 5.29 -1.72 13.10
C THR A 108 4.65 -1.25 14.40
N GLY A 109 4.04 -2.13 15.19
CA GLY A 109 3.57 -1.79 16.53
C GLY A 109 4.66 -1.93 17.58
N GLN A 110 4.92 -0.88 18.36
CA GLN A 110 5.89 -0.90 19.47
C GLN A 110 5.31 -1.58 20.72
N ASP A 111 4.05 -1.28 21.04
CA ASP A 111 3.40 -1.77 22.26
C ASP A 111 2.59 -3.06 22.05
N ASN A 112 2.15 -3.31 20.82
CA ASN A 112 1.30 -4.45 20.46
C ASN A 112 1.70 -4.99 19.09
N LEU A 113 1.52 -6.29 18.87
CA LEU A 113 1.77 -6.90 17.57
C LEU A 113 0.78 -6.35 16.52
N SER A 114 1.28 -5.43 15.70
CA SER A 114 0.54 -4.76 14.64
C SER A 114 1.37 -4.80 13.36
N LEU A 115 0.76 -5.30 12.30
CA LEU A 115 1.36 -5.30 10.97
C LEU A 115 0.80 -4.13 10.16
N VAL A 116 1.58 -3.65 9.20
CA VAL A 116 1.06 -2.86 8.08
C VAL A 116 1.30 -3.66 6.83
N VAL A 117 0.23 -3.98 6.11
CA VAL A 117 0.26 -4.91 4.97
C VAL A 117 0.07 -4.15 3.67
N TYR A 118 0.80 -4.58 2.64
CA TYR A 118 0.60 -4.19 1.25
C TYR A 118 0.53 -5.47 0.42
N PHE A 119 -0.68 -5.88 0.05
CA PHE A 119 -0.94 -7.17 -0.58
C PHE A 119 -1.74 -7.02 -1.88
N ASP A 120 -1.38 -7.81 -2.89
CA ASP A 120 -2.16 -8.10 -4.09
C ASP A 120 -2.74 -9.51 -3.98
N PHE A 121 -4.06 -9.62 -3.83
CA PHE A 121 -4.77 -10.90 -3.85
C PHE A 121 -5.16 -11.25 -5.29
N GLY A 122 -4.33 -12.06 -5.94
CA GLY A 122 -4.53 -12.52 -7.31
C GLY A 122 -5.37 -13.77 -7.40
N PHE A 123 -6.46 -13.73 -8.18
CA PHE A 123 -7.34 -14.88 -8.42
C PHE A 123 -6.94 -15.58 -9.71
N THR A 124 -6.76 -16.91 -9.64
CA THR A 124 -6.38 -17.76 -10.78
C THR A 124 -7.49 -18.74 -11.17
N LYS A 125 -8.60 -18.73 -10.44
CA LYS A 125 -9.78 -19.57 -10.69
C LYS A 125 -11.10 -18.79 -10.53
N GLY A 126 -12.19 -19.46 -10.86
CA GLY A 126 -13.54 -18.93 -10.73
C GLY A 126 -13.83 -17.77 -11.68
N GLU A 127 -14.88 -17.00 -11.35
CA GLU A 127 -15.33 -15.87 -12.15
C GLU A 127 -14.24 -14.81 -12.33
N PHE A 128 -13.37 -14.64 -11.34
CA PHE A 128 -12.40 -13.55 -11.29
C PHE A 128 -10.99 -13.94 -11.72
N ASN A 129 -10.82 -15.10 -12.36
CA ASN A 129 -9.54 -15.55 -12.91
C ASN A 129 -8.84 -14.43 -13.73
N GLY A 130 -7.58 -14.14 -13.38
CA GLY A 130 -6.75 -13.09 -13.98
C GLY A 130 -6.98 -11.70 -13.39
N SER A 131 -7.88 -11.56 -12.42
CA SER A 131 -8.15 -10.31 -11.69
C SER A 131 -7.46 -10.32 -10.32
N ALA A 132 -7.31 -9.16 -9.70
CA ALA A 132 -6.81 -9.05 -8.33
C ALA A 132 -7.40 -7.84 -7.62
N ILE A 133 -7.42 -7.91 -6.29
CA ILE A 133 -7.68 -6.78 -5.40
C ILE A 133 -6.40 -6.42 -4.64
N SER A 134 -6.14 -5.14 -4.46
CA SER A 134 -4.99 -4.66 -3.70
C SER A 134 -5.46 -4.07 -2.37
N VAL A 135 -4.82 -4.45 -1.26
CA VAL A 135 -5.11 -3.92 0.07
C VAL A 135 -3.90 -3.20 0.64
N PHE A 136 -4.16 -2.12 1.38
CA PHE A 136 -3.14 -1.39 2.11
C PHE A 136 -3.70 -0.84 3.43
N SER A 137 -3.28 -1.43 4.55
CA SER A 137 -3.86 -1.11 5.86
C SER A 137 -3.01 -1.64 7.01
N ARG A 138 -3.17 -1.01 8.19
CA ARG A 138 -2.79 -1.62 9.46
C ARG A 138 -3.65 -2.85 9.74
N ASN A 139 -3.04 -3.84 10.38
CA ASN A 139 -3.59 -5.12 10.76
C ASN A 139 -3.16 -5.48 12.20
N PRO A 140 -3.95 -5.11 13.22
CA PRO A 140 -3.69 -5.49 14.61
C PRO A 140 -4.06 -6.97 14.81
N VAL A 141 -3.10 -7.88 14.66
CA VAL A 141 -3.37 -9.32 14.49
C VAL A 141 -3.96 -10.03 15.72
N LEU A 142 -3.85 -9.41 16.90
CA LEU A 142 -4.42 -9.92 18.15
C LEU A 142 -5.88 -9.51 18.37
N GLU A 143 -6.42 -8.60 17.55
CA GLU A 143 -7.84 -8.21 17.62
C GLU A 143 -8.73 -9.26 16.95
N THR A 144 -9.94 -9.46 17.49
CA THR A 144 -10.88 -10.48 17.00
C THR A 144 -11.58 -10.09 15.70
N GLU A 145 -11.87 -8.80 15.53
CA GLU A 145 -12.53 -8.24 14.35
C GLU A 145 -11.56 -7.26 13.70
N ARG A 146 -11.05 -7.62 12.52
CA ARG A 146 -10.03 -6.85 11.82
C ARG A 146 -10.56 -6.39 10.47
N GLU A 147 -10.17 -5.19 10.07
CA GLU A 147 -10.57 -4.61 8.79
C GLU A 147 -9.37 -4.07 8.02
N LEU A 148 -9.28 -4.39 6.73
CA LEU A 148 -8.30 -3.82 5.80
C LEU A 148 -9.01 -3.04 4.69
N ALA A 149 -8.41 -1.94 4.26
CA ALA A 149 -8.90 -1.16 3.12
C ALA A 149 -8.50 -1.82 1.80
N VAL A 150 -9.48 -1.99 0.89
CA VAL A 150 -9.22 -2.29 -0.53
C VAL A 150 -8.98 -0.96 -1.23
N VAL A 151 -7.76 -0.79 -1.72
CA VAL A 151 -7.25 0.48 -2.28
C VAL A 151 -7.14 0.47 -3.81
N GLY A 152 -7.38 -0.68 -4.43
CA GLY A 152 -7.34 -0.81 -5.88
C GLY A 152 -7.64 -2.23 -6.36
N GLY A 153 -7.55 -2.43 -7.67
CA GLY A 153 -7.67 -3.73 -8.29
C GLY A 153 -7.41 -3.71 -9.79
N ARG A 154 -7.19 -4.89 -10.36
CA ARG A 154 -6.94 -5.12 -11.79
C ARG A 154 -7.89 -6.16 -12.36
N GLY A 155 -7.93 -6.25 -13.70
CA GLY A 155 -8.84 -7.16 -14.40
C GLY A 155 -10.29 -6.72 -14.23
N LYS A 156 -11.14 -7.60 -13.71
CA LYS A 156 -12.54 -7.30 -13.41
C LYS A 156 -12.71 -6.28 -12.28
N PHE A 157 -11.74 -6.17 -11.37
CA PHE A 157 -11.76 -5.24 -10.24
C PHE A 157 -11.13 -3.87 -10.53
N ARG A 158 -11.12 -3.42 -11.79
CA ARG A 158 -10.59 -2.08 -12.11
C ARG A 158 -11.39 -1.01 -11.36
N MET A 159 -10.66 -0.03 -10.81
CA MET A 159 -11.23 1.04 -9.98
C MET A 159 -11.87 0.54 -8.67
N ALA A 160 -11.49 -0.65 -8.21
CA ALA A 160 -12.01 -1.21 -6.97
C ALA A 160 -11.68 -0.33 -5.76
N ARG A 161 -12.69 -0.15 -4.91
CA ARG A 161 -12.60 0.40 -3.56
C ARG A 161 -13.46 -0.47 -2.65
N GLY A 162 -13.09 -0.64 -1.39
CA GLY A 162 -13.83 -1.53 -0.52
C GLY A 162 -13.14 -1.77 0.79
N PHE A 163 -13.53 -2.84 1.47
CA PHE A 163 -12.90 -3.28 2.69
C PHE A 163 -12.95 -4.80 2.80
N ALA A 164 -12.01 -5.36 3.55
CA ALA A 164 -11.94 -6.76 3.91
C ALA A 164 -12.13 -6.88 5.41
N GLN A 165 -13.07 -7.71 5.85
CA GLN A 165 -13.17 -8.17 7.23
C GLN A 165 -12.43 -9.49 7.35
N LEU A 166 -11.62 -9.64 8.38
CA LEU A 166 -10.78 -10.83 8.54
C LEU A 166 -10.81 -11.34 9.96
N LYS A 167 -10.79 -12.67 10.06
CA LYS A 167 -10.81 -13.42 11.30
C LYS A 167 -9.65 -14.41 11.30
N THR A 168 -8.87 -14.43 12.37
CA THR A 168 -7.82 -15.43 12.53
C THR A 168 -8.48 -16.79 12.77
N PHE A 169 -8.25 -17.74 11.86
CA PHE A 169 -8.71 -19.11 12.01
C PHE A 169 -7.75 -19.90 12.90
N SER A 170 -6.45 -19.79 12.66
CA SER A 170 -5.40 -20.35 13.51
C SER A 170 -4.12 -19.51 13.44
N VAL A 171 -3.32 -19.56 14.51
CA VAL A 171 -1.98 -18.97 14.55
C VAL A 171 -1.07 -19.84 15.42
N ASN A 172 0.10 -20.18 14.89
CA ASN A 172 1.16 -20.84 15.64
C ASN A 172 2.16 -19.78 16.12
N GLN A 173 2.05 -19.39 17.38
CA GLN A 173 2.91 -18.35 17.96
C GLN A 173 4.39 -18.77 18.08
N THR A 174 4.72 -20.05 17.85
CA THR A 174 6.12 -20.53 17.92
C THR A 174 6.87 -20.24 16.62
N ASN A 175 6.23 -20.42 15.46
CA ASN A 175 6.88 -20.25 14.15
C ASN A 175 6.28 -19.13 13.30
N GLY A 176 5.13 -18.58 13.70
CA GLY A 176 4.44 -17.47 13.03
C GLY A 176 3.39 -17.89 12.01
N ASP A 177 3.25 -19.19 11.71
CA ASP A 177 2.29 -19.65 10.70
C ASP A 177 0.86 -19.27 11.08
N ALA A 178 0.08 -18.75 10.13
CA ALA A 178 -1.28 -18.32 10.37
C ALA A 178 -2.22 -18.65 9.22
N ILE A 179 -3.46 -19.01 9.57
CA ILE A 179 -4.58 -19.15 8.63
C ILE A 179 -5.59 -18.06 8.97
N VAL A 180 -5.94 -17.25 7.97
CA VAL A 180 -6.85 -16.12 8.13
C VAL A 180 -8.00 -16.23 7.15
N GLU A 181 -9.21 -16.17 7.68
CA GLU A 181 -10.45 -16.11 6.90
C GLU A 181 -10.72 -14.67 6.48
N TYR A 182 -11.01 -14.45 5.19
CA TYR A 182 -11.30 -13.14 4.61
C TYR A 182 -12.73 -13.07 4.07
N ASN A 183 -13.46 -12.02 4.45
CA ASN A 183 -14.77 -11.62 3.96
C ASN A 183 -14.67 -10.21 3.37
N ASN A 184 -14.65 -10.11 2.05
CA ASN A 184 -14.37 -8.85 1.36
C ASN A 184 -15.64 -8.30 0.74
N ARG A 185 -15.85 -6.99 0.88
CA ARG A 185 -16.87 -6.25 0.13
C ARG A 185 -16.18 -5.24 -0.78
N VAL A 186 -16.18 -5.54 -2.07
CA VAL A 186 -15.48 -4.78 -3.11
C VAL A 186 -16.49 -4.04 -3.98
N ILE A 187 -16.31 -2.73 -4.16
CA ILE A 187 -17.10 -1.91 -5.08
C ILE A 187 -16.21 -1.55 -6.27
N PHE A 188 -16.63 -1.88 -7.48
CA PHE A 188 -15.88 -1.54 -8.69
C PHE A 188 -16.81 -1.16 -9.85
N CYS A 189 -16.24 -0.53 -10.87
CA CYS A 189 -16.95 -0.18 -12.09
C CYS A 189 -16.86 -1.33 -13.10
N LEU A 190 -18.00 -1.91 -13.49
CA LEU A 190 -17.98 -2.97 -14.49
C LEU A 190 -17.81 -2.37 -15.90
N ALA A 191 -16.68 -2.67 -16.55
CA ALA A 191 -16.56 -2.56 -17.99
C ALA A 191 -17.12 -3.86 -18.61
N VAL A 192 -18.16 -3.75 -19.44
CA VAL A 192 -18.72 -4.91 -20.16
C VAL A 192 -17.67 -5.36 -21.18
N ILE A 193 -16.88 -6.37 -20.82
CA ILE A 193 -16.04 -7.11 -21.76
C ILE A 193 -16.72 -8.48 -21.91
N LEU A 194 -17.22 -8.76 -23.11
CA LEU A 194 -17.86 -10.03 -23.46
C LEU A 194 -16.83 -11.15 -23.35
N CYS A 195 -16.77 -11.84 -22.21
CA CYS A 195 -15.97 -13.05 -22.05
C CYS A 195 -16.92 -14.22 -21.76
N VAL A 196 -17.06 -15.10 -22.74
CA VAL A 196 -17.73 -16.40 -22.59
C VAL A 196 -16.76 -17.32 -21.86
N ALA A 197 -17.06 -17.70 -20.62
CA ALA A 197 -16.29 -18.71 -19.90
C ALA A 197 -17.23 -19.79 -19.37
N ALA A 198 -16.94 -21.04 -19.71
CA ALA A 198 -17.62 -22.23 -19.19
C ALA A 198 -17.13 -22.50 -17.75
N ALA A 199 -18.06 -22.82 -16.86
CA ALA A 199 -17.80 -23.10 -15.46
C ALA A 199 -17.49 -24.60 -15.23
N PRO A 200 -16.42 -24.93 -14.49
CA PRO A 200 -16.38 -26.13 -13.68
C PRO A 200 -16.72 -25.78 -12.21
N ALA A 201 -17.61 -26.56 -11.61
CA ALA A 201 -17.76 -26.72 -10.15
C ALA A 201 -16.91 -27.96 -9.77
N GLN A 202 -16.28 -28.15 -8.59
CA GLN A 202 -16.59 -27.75 -7.22
C GLN A 202 -15.32 -27.69 -6.35
N GLY A 203 -15.35 -26.73 -5.43
CA GLY A 203 -14.55 -26.45 -4.25
C GLY A 203 -15.06 -25.08 -3.82
N GLU A 204 -15.69 -24.91 -2.65
CA GLU A 204 -16.61 -23.77 -2.41
C GLU A 204 -15.89 -22.41 -2.26
N TYR A 205 -15.44 -21.85 -3.37
CA TYR A 205 -15.19 -20.44 -3.59
C TYR A 205 -16.52 -19.71 -3.72
N TYR A 206 -16.84 -18.83 -2.78
CA TYR A 206 -18.07 -18.04 -2.81
C TYR A 206 -17.79 -16.62 -3.30
N SER A 207 -18.52 -16.22 -4.34
CA SER A 207 -18.58 -14.84 -4.78
C SER A 207 -20.00 -14.46 -5.22
N GLU A 208 -20.46 -13.29 -4.81
CA GLU A 208 -21.76 -12.74 -5.21
C GLU A 208 -21.58 -11.29 -5.67
N SER A 209 -22.07 -10.96 -6.87
CA SER A 209 -22.02 -9.60 -7.41
C SER A 209 -23.42 -9.03 -7.60
N VAL A 210 -23.68 -7.86 -7.03
CA VAL A 210 -24.97 -7.13 -7.12
C VAL A 210 -24.76 -5.69 -7.57
N ALA A 211 -25.81 -5.07 -8.10
CA ALA A 211 -25.77 -3.64 -8.44
C ALA A 211 -25.57 -2.79 -7.17
N ALA A 212 -24.66 -1.80 -7.23
CA ALA A 212 -24.44 -0.91 -6.10
C ALA A 212 -25.65 0.02 -5.87
N VAL A 213 -26.01 0.21 -4.60
CA VAL A 213 -27.01 1.19 -4.17
C VAL A 213 -26.29 2.52 -3.91
N PRO A 214 -26.88 3.68 -4.32
CA PRO A 214 -26.29 4.98 -4.02
C PRO A 214 -26.04 5.17 -2.52
N MET A 215 -24.81 5.54 -2.16
CA MET A 215 -24.43 5.87 -0.79
C MET A 215 -24.22 7.39 -0.66
N GLN A 216 -24.66 7.96 0.46
CA GLN A 216 -24.46 9.39 0.72
C GLN A 216 -22.99 9.64 1.11
N GLN A 217 -22.29 10.44 0.31
CA GLN A 217 -20.89 10.78 0.59
C GLN A 217 -20.79 11.85 1.68
N LYS A 218 -19.85 11.69 2.59
CA LYS A 218 -19.46 12.63 3.65
C LYS A 218 -18.06 13.17 3.41
N VAL A 219 -17.77 14.34 3.99
CA VAL A 219 -16.42 14.92 4.03
C VAL A 219 -16.04 15.16 5.48
N THR A 220 -14.93 14.57 5.91
CA THR A 220 -14.32 14.85 7.22
C THR A 220 -13.01 15.59 7.02
N LYS A 221 -12.82 16.67 7.76
CA LYS A 221 -11.55 17.39 7.83
C LYS A 221 -10.88 17.10 9.16
N LEU A 222 -9.63 16.68 9.13
CA LEU A 222 -8.81 16.41 10.31
C LEU A 222 -7.62 17.36 10.33
N HIS A 223 -7.21 17.77 11.52
CA HIS A 223 -5.99 18.53 11.76
C HIS A 223 -5.27 17.97 12.98
N PHE A 224 -3.98 17.66 12.83
CA PHE A 224 -3.15 17.08 13.88
C PHE A 224 -1.66 17.23 13.54
N PHE A 225 -0.79 16.92 14.50
CA PHE A 225 0.65 16.89 14.34
C PHE A 225 1.18 15.46 14.42
N LEU A 226 1.98 15.04 13.45
CA LEU A 226 2.71 13.77 13.50
C LEU A 226 4.11 14.03 14.04
N HIS A 227 4.55 13.17 14.97
CA HIS A 227 5.86 13.24 15.63
C HIS A 227 6.70 12.04 15.20
N ASP A 228 7.61 12.28 14.25
CA ASP A 228 8.53 11.29 13.69
C ASP A 228 9.89 11.43 14.40
N ILE A 229 10.20 10.50 15.30
CA ILE A 229 11.34 10.59 16.23
C ILE A 229 12.30 9.44 15.94
N LEU A 230 13.45 9.78 15.36
CA LEU A 230 14.51 8.82 15.01
C LEU A 230 15.57 8.72 16.12
N SER A 231 15.62 9.70 17.01
CA SER A 231 16.64 9.83 18.05
C SER A 231 16.16 9.44 19.45
N GLY A 232 17.08 9.45 20.42
CA GLY A 232 16.77 9.15 21.82
C GLY A 232 16.78 7.65 22.15
N GLN A 233 16.27 7.30 23.33
CA GLN A 233 16.25 5.91 23.83
C GLN A 233 15.03 5.12 23.34
N ASN A 234 13.94 5.83 23.00
CA ASN A 234 12.68 5.25 22.54
C ASN A 234 12.26 5.93 21.23
N PRO A 235 13.00 5.71 20.13
CA PRO A 235 12.63 6.26 18.83
C PRO A 235 11.30 5.67 18.35
N SER A 236 10.45 6.46 17.70
CA SER A 236 9.22 6.00 17.04
C SER A 236 9.50 5.49 15.62
N ALA A 237 10.60 5.92 15.01
CA ALA A 237 11.04 5.52 13.68
C ALA A 237 12.40 4.85 13.70
N VAL A 238 12.50 3.67 13.10
CA VAL A 238 13.71 2.84 13.12
C VAL A 238 14.06 2.38 11.71
N MET A 239 15.33 2.56 11.33
CA MET A 239 15.84 2.07 10.05
C MET A 239 15.89 0.54 10.05
N VAL A 240 15.17 -0.08 9.11
CA VAL A 240 15.10 -1.54 8.95
C VAL A 240 15.97 -2.05 7.80
N ALA A 241 16.25 -1.21 6.82
CA ALA A 241 17.15 -1.52 5.71
C ALA A 241 17.86 -0.28 5.19
N ARG A 242 19.06 -0.49 4.63
CA ARG A 242 19.86 0.55 3.97
C ARG A 242 20.52 -0.04 2.74
N ALA A 243 20.61 0.76 1.67
CA ALA A 243 21.36 0.36 0.49
C ALA A 243 22.86 0.29 0.79
N ASN A 244 23.53 -0.79 0.39
CA ASN A 244 24.98 -0.96 0.59
C ASN A 244 25.80 0.20 0.00
N LEU A 245 25.32 0.80 -1.09
CA LEU A 245 25.97 1.93 -1.74
C LEU A 245 26.00 3.20 -0.88
N THR A 246 25.12 3.32 0.11
CA THR A 246 25.02 4.51 0.95
C THR A 246 25.53 4.28 2.37
N ASP A 247 26.15 3.14 2.70
CA ASP A 247 26.51 2.75 4.07
C ASP A 247 27.40 3.77 4.84
N GLY A 248 28.23 4.53 4.11
CA GLY A 248 29.09 5.59 4.68
C GLY A 248 28.46 6.99 4.75
N ASP A 249 27.23 7.17 4.26
CA ASP A 249 26.54 8.46 4.32
C ASP A 249 26.22 8.83 5.78
N LYS A 250 26.44 10.10 6.14
CA LYS A 250 26.20 10.62 7.50
C LYS A 250 24.80 11.22 7.66
N SER A 251 24.03 11.32 6.58
CA SER A 251 22.62 11.68 6.63
C SER A 251 21.87 10.71 7.54
N PRO A 252 20.93 11.18 8.40
CA PRO A 252 20.06 10.30 9.16
C PRO A 252 19.17 9.44 8.25
N THR A 253 18.88 9.91 7.02
CA THR A 253 17.96 9.29 6.06
C THR A 253 18.59 9.23 4.66
N PRO A 254 19.64 8.41 4.46
CA PRO A 254 20.35 8.33 3.19
C PRO A 254 19.47 7.71 2.09
N PHE A 255 19.76 7.98 0.82
CA PHE A 255 19.00 7.40 -0.30
C PHE A 255 18.94 5.86 -0.20
N GLY A 256 17.74 5.31 -0.41
CA GLY A 256 17.47 3.87 -0.34
C GLY A 256 17.36 3.32 1.09
N SER A 257 17.33 4.17 2.12
CA SER A 257 16.98 3.73 3.49
C SER A 257 15.48 3.49 3.62
N VAL A 258 15.13 2.44 4.36
CA VAL A 258 13.74 2.07 4.71
C VAL A 258 13.59 2.15 6.21
N PHE A 259 12.53 2.81 6.66
CA PHE A 259 12.19 2.97 8.07
C PHE A 259 10.86 2.32 8.37
N ALA A 260 10.77 1.64 9.51
CA ALA A 260 9.53 1.25 10.14
C ALA A 260 9.16 2.28 11.21
N VAL A 261 7.89 2.69 11.25
CA VAL A 261 7.42 3.78 12.11
C VAL A 261 6.21 3.37 12.95
N ASP A 262 6.14 3.96 14.15
CA ASP A 262 5.00 3.99 15.06
C ASP A 262 4.87 5.40 15.68
N ASP A 263 4.59 6.39 14.83
CA ASP A 263 4.68 7.81 15.18
C ASP A 263 3.42 8.30 15.88
N ALA A 264 3.57 9.09 16.93
CA ALA A 264 2.44 9.65 17.66
C ALA A 264 1.70 10.72 16.82
N LEU A 265 0.37 10.67 16.83
CA LEU A 265 -0.49 11.75 16.34
C LEU A 265 -0.96 12.57 17.53
N ARG A 266 -0.77 13.89 17.50
CA ARG A 266 -1.10 14.81 18.59
C ARG A 266 -1.95 15.99 18.16
N VAL A 267 -2.65 16.59 19.12
CA VAL A 267 -3.42 17.83 18.88
C VAL A 267 -2.53 19.07 18.69
N GLY A 268 -1.29 19.04 19.19
CA GLY A 268 -0.35 20.16 19.13
C GLY A 268 1.08 19.72 18.76
N PRO A 269 1.95 20.69 18.39
CA PRO A 269 3.35 20.40 18.09
C PRO A 269 4.18 20.13 19.36
N GLU A 270 3.70 20.46 20.55
CA GLU A 270 4.42 20.24 21.79
C GLU A 270 4.45 18.74 22.15
N SER A 271 5.58 18.26 22.68
CA SER A 271 5.78 16.85 23.05
C SER A 271 4.88 16.36 24.18
N ASN A 272 4.31 17.26 24.97
CA ASN A 272 3.36 16.96 26.05
C ASN A 272 1.88 17.15 25.64
N SER A 273 1.61 17.53 24.39
CA SER A 273 0.23 17.67 23.90
C SER A 273 -0.48 16.31 23.81
N GLU A 274 -1.81 16.34 23.86
CA GLU A 274 -2.65 15.13 23.86
C GLU A 274 -2.37 14.24 22.63
N ILE A 275 -2.14 12.95 22.89
CA ILE A 275 -2.03 11.92 21.85
C ILE A 275 -3.45 11.48 21.46
N ILE A 276 -3.75 11.55 20.17
CA ILE A 276 -5.06 11.18 19.62
C ILE A 276 -5.04 9.93 18.75
N GLY A 277 -3.85 9.41 18.47
CA GLY A 277 -3.65 8.30 17.55
C GLY A 277 -2.18 8.03 17.28
N ASN A 278 -1.92 7.19 16.30
CA ASN A 278 -0.57 6.88 15.84
C ASN A 278 -0.56 6.55 14.34
N ALA A 279 0.59 6.77 13.71
CA ALA A 279 0.88 6.47 12.32
C ALA A 279 1.86 5.29 12.28
N GLN A 280 1.42 4.17 11.69
CA GLN A 280 2.24 2.97 11.55
C GLN A 280 2.48 2.65 10.09
N GLY A 281 3.67 2.17 9.76
CA GLY A 281 3.98 1.72 8.41
C GLY A 281 5.45 1.83 8.06
N LEU A 282 5.71 2.11 6.79
CA LEU A 282 7.05 2.30 6.26
C LEU A 282 7.19 3.66 5.57
N TYR A 283 8.40 4.20 5.57
CA TYR A 283 8.80 5.17 4.55
C TYR A 283 10.17 4.83 3.96
N VAL A 284 10.36 5.23 2.71
CA VAL A 284 11.61 5.01 1.96
C VAL A 284 12.19 6.34 1.54
N SER A 285 13.46 6.57 1.83
CA SER A 285 14.22 7.71 1.31
C SER A 285 14.44 7.55 -0.18
N SER A 286 13.69 8.29 -0.99
CA SER A 286 13.53 8.02 -2.42
C SER A 286 14.18 9.06 -3.34
N SER A 287 14.85 10.07 -2.78
CA SER A 287 15.56 11.08 -3.58
C SER A 287 17.05 10.78 -3.68
N GLN A 288 17.57 10.78 -4.91
CA GLN A 288 19.01 10.76 -5.18
C GLN A 288 19.62 12.17 -5.15
N ASP A 289 18.78 13.21 -5.26
CA ASP A 289 19.22 14.60 -5.21
C ASP A 289 19.20 15.11 -3.77
N ALA A 290 20.39 15.39 -3.24
CA ALA A 290 20.58 15.88 -1.88
C ALA A 290 19.87 17.22 -1.60
N ASN A 291 19.57 18.02 -2.63
CA ASN A 291 18.85 19.29 -2.46
C ASN A 291 17.32 19.11 -2.48
N ASN A 292 16.85 18.01 -3.06
CA ASN A 292 15.43 17.73 -3.23
C ASN A 292 15.05 16.48 -2.43
N PHE A 293 15.15 16.57 -1.09
CA PHE A 293 14.84 15.45 -0.21
C PHE A 293 13.36 15.06 -0.37
N ALA A 294 13.14 13.77 -0.62
CA ALA A 294 11.83 13.19 -0.76
C ALA A 294 11.82 11.77 -0.21
N ILE A 295 10.70 11.42 0.41
CA ILE A 295 10.40 10.07 0.86
C ILE A 295 9.16 9.55 0.15
N VAL A 296 8.98 8.24 0.10
CA VAL A 296 7.70 7.62 -0.27
C VAL A 296 7.14 6.99 0.99
N MET A 297 5.91 7.36 1.33
CA MET A 297 5.23 6.94 2.55
C MET A 297 4.25 5.82 2.25
N TYR A 298 4.25 4.81 3.10
CA TYR A 298 3.33 3.67 3.15
C TYR A 298 2.81 3.60 4.59
N ILE A 299 1.91 4.52 4.97
CA ILE A 299 1.51 4.70 6.37
C ILE A 299 -0.02 4.63 6.57
N ASP A 300 -0.45 3.92 7.61
CA ASP A 300 -1.81 3.91 8.17
C ASP A 300 -1.89 4.81 9.41
N PHE A 301 -2.79 5.79 9.37
CA PHE A 301 -3.04 6.78 10.42
C PHE A 301 -4.27 6.40 11.23
N ALA A 302 -4.08 5.80 12.40
CA ALA A 302 -5.16 5.34 13.26
C ALA A 302 -5.51 6.36 14.33
N LEU A 303 -6.81 6.61 14.52
CA LEU A 303 -7.31 7.43 15.61
C LEU A 303 -7.73 6.53 16.78
N THR A 304 -7.21 6.83 17.97
CA THR A 304 -7.43 6.03 19.19
C THR A 304 -8.31 6.75 20.20
N SER A 305 -8.69 8.00 19.92
CA SER A 305 -9.56 8.83 20.74
C SER A 305 -10.59 9.61 19.90
N GLY A 306 -11.49 10.33 20.58
CA GLY A 306 -12.49 11.18 19.95
C GLY A 306 -13.55 10.42 19.14
N GLU A 307 -14.26 11.15 18.27
CA GLU A 307 -15.38 10.63 17.48
C GLU A 307 -14.97 9.47 16.57
N PHE A 308 -13.75 9.51 16.03
CA PHE A 308 -13.28 8.56 15.02
C PHE A 308 -12.42 7.43 15.62
N LYS A 309 -12.45 7.25 16.94
CA LYS A 309 -11.75 6.15 17.63
C LYS A 309 -11.99 4.80 16.93
N GLY A 310 -10.90 4.08 16.67
CA GLY A 310 -10.89 2.78 15.98
C GLY A 310 -10.89 2.87 14.45
N SER A 311 -11.04 4.08 13.88
CA SER A 311 -10.97 4.30 12.43
C SER A 311 -9.55 4.71 12.01
N SER A 312 -9.22 4.50 10.74
CA SER A 312 -7.98 5.01 10.15
C SER A 312 -8.15 5.36 8.68
N PHE A 313 -7.14 6.03 8.16
CA PHE A 313 -6.95 6.23 6.74
C PHE A 313 -5.50 5.89 6.35
N SER A 314 -5.32 5.51 5.10
CA SER A 314 -4.03 5.06 4.57
C SER A 314 -3.48 6.08 3.57
N VAL A 315 -2.20 6.42 3.70
CA VAL A 315 -1.46 7.26 2.76
C VAL A 315 -0.42 6.41 2.05
N PHE A 316 -0.51 6.37 0.73
CA PHE A 316 0.52 5.83 -0.14
C PHE A 316 0.90 6.91 -1.15
N SER A 317 1.98 7.63 -0.86
CA SER A 317 2.31 8.83 -1.64
C SER A 317 3.77 9.26 -1.50
N ARG A 318 4.28 9.95 -2.54
CA ARG A 318 5.55 10.66 -2.47
C ARG A 318 5.37 11.91 -1.61
N ASN A 319 6.28 12.13 -0.68
CA ASN A 319 6.35 13.30 0.17
C ASN A 319 7.63 14.09 -0.14
N PRO A 320 7.56 15.18 -0.92
CA PRO A 320 8.70 16.02 -1.23
C PRO A 320 9.02 16.95 -0.05
N VAL A 321 9.81 16.46 0.91
CA VAL A 321 10.07 17.14 2.19
C VAL A 321 10.69 18.53 2.03
N SER A 322 11.48 18.76 0.98
CA SER A 322 12.06 20.08 0.67
C SER A 322 11.02 21.12 0.22
N GLU A 323 9.80 20.74 -0.13
CA GLU A 323 8.76 21.66 -0.62
C GLU A 323 7.97 22.31 0.54
N PRO A 324 7.61 23.61 0.44
CA PRO A 324 6.93 24.34 1.51
C PRO A 324 5.46 23.93 1.72
N SER A 325 4.83 23.32 0.70
CA SER A 325 3.48 22.79 0.76
C SER A 325 3.46 21.47 0.02
N ARG A 326 3.05 20.41 0.70
CA ARG A 326 3.15 19.04 0.21
C ARG A 326 1.77 18.42 0.24
N GLU A 327 1.35 17.79 -0.85
CA GLU A 327 0.08 17.07 -0.92
C GLU A 327 0.35 15.57 -1.04
N LEU A 328 -0.28 14.79 -0.16
CA LEU A 328 -0.17 13.34 -0.12
C LEU A 328 -1.55 12.73 -0.37
N ALA A 329 -1.60 11.70 -1.21
CA ALA A 329 -2.83 10.99 -1.54
C ALA A 329 -3.29 10.07 -0.40
N VAL A 330 -4.57 10.18 -0.03
CA VAL A 330 -5.26 9.18 0.79
C VAL A 330 -5.87 8.13 -0.13
N VAL A 331 -5.47 6.87 0.07
CA VAL A 331 -5.79 5.76 -0.84
C VAL A 331 -6.82 4.78 -0.28
N GLY A 332 -7.15 4.87 1.00
CA GLY A 332 -8.13 4.00 1.65
C GLY A 332 -8.40 4.39 3.09
N GLY A 333 -9.32 3.68 3.73
CA GLY A 333 -9.58 3.80 5.15
C GLY A 333 -10.47 2.68 5.69
N ARG A 334 -10.50 2.57 7.02
CA ARG A 334 -11.24 1.53 7.77
C ARG A 334 -12.12 2.14 8.86
N GLY A 335 -13.10 1.36 9.32
CA GLY A 335 -14.07 1.79 10.32
C GLY A 335 -15.01 2.87 9.77
N LYS A 336 -15.04 4.05 10.40
CA LYS A 336 -15.85 5.18 9.93
C LYS A 336 -15.32 5.81 8.63
N PHE A 337 -14.12 5.43 8.19
CA PHE A 337 -13.52 5.92 6.94
C PHE A 337 -13.47 4.84 5.85
N ARG A 338 -14.36 3.85 5.88
CA ARG A 338 -14.46 2.84 4.80
C ARG A 338 -14.55 3.49 3.43
N MET A 339 -13.78 2.94 2.49
CA MET A 339 -13.70 3.43 1.11
C MET A 339 -13.26 4.90 0.99
N ALA A 340 -12.58 5.43 2.01
CA ALA A 340 -12.09 6.79 1.98
C ALA A 340 -11.13 7.03 0.82
N ARG A 341 -11.32 8.17 0.16
CA ARG A 341 -10.37 8.78 -0.77
C ARG A 341 -10.14 10.22 -0.34
N GLY A 342 -9.04 10.82 -0.72
CA GLY A 342 -8.79 12.21 -0.38
C GLY A 342 -7.33 12.59 -0.46
N PHE A 343 -6.98 13.61 0.32
CA PHE A 343 -5.62 14.14 0.34
C PHE A 343 -5.29 14.73 1.70
N ALA A 344 -4.00 14.79 2.01
CA ALA A 344 -3.44 15.49 3.14
C ALA A 344 -2.51 16.60 2.64
N VAL A 345 -2.66 17.81 3.18
CA VAL A 345 -1.73 18.91 2.97
C VAL A 345 -0.86 19.05 4.20
N LEU A 346 0.45 19.03 4.02
CA LEU A 346 1.43 18.96 5.10
C LEU A 346 2.31 20.20 5.13
N LYS A 347 2.69 20.61 6.34
CA LYS A 347 3.73 21.61 6.61
C LYS A 347 4.71 21.09 7.66
N THR A 348 5.99 21.38 7.49
CA THR A 348 7.00 21.03 8.49
C THR A 348 6.94 22.05 9.63
N ALA A 349 6.55 21.61 10.83
CA ALA A 349 6.53 22.46 12.02
C ALA A 349 7.90 22.48 12.71
N TYR A 350 8.61 21.36 12.69
CA TYR A 350 9.97 21.20 13.20
C TYR A 350 10.72 20.16 12.37
N PHE A 351 12.02 20.38 12.16
CA PHE A 351 12.92 19.39 11.57
C PHE A 351 14.34 19.58 12.08
N ASN A 352 14.96 18.49 12.51
CA ASN A 352 16.35 18.45 12.90
C ASN A 352 17.16 17.65 11.87
N GLY A 353 17.86 18.35 10.98
CA GLY A 353 18.64 17.70 9.92
C GLY A 353 19.86 16.89 10.40
N THR A 354 20.20 16.94 11.69
CA THR A 354 21.31 16.15 12.24
C THR A 354 20.87 14.76 12.68
N ASN A 355 19.73 14.65 13.36
CA ASN A 355 19.23 13.37 13.88
C ASN A 355 18.00 12.84 13.13
N GLY A 356 17.35 13.66 12.31
CA GLY A 356 16.19 13.32 11.50
C GLY A 356 14.84 13.56 12.17
N ASP A 357 14.80 13.96 13.45
CA ASP A 357 13.53 14.18 14.17
C ASP A 357 12.69 15.27 13.50
N ALA A 358 11.40 15.01 13.33
CA ALA A 358 10.48 15.88 12.64
C ALA A 358 9.12 15.98 13.33
N ILE A 359 8.52 17.16 13.28
CA ILE A 359 7.11 17.39 13.65
C ILE A 359 6.40 17.98 12.44
N ILE A 360 5.32 17.34 12.03
CA ILE A 360 4.64 17.66 10.78
C ILE A 360 3.18 18.01 11.08
N ASP A 361 2.76 19.19 10.67
CA ASP A 361 1.36 19.64 10.65
C ASP A 361 0.63 18.99 9.47
N TYR A 362 -0.44 18.24 9.77
CA TYR A 362 -1.30 17.57 8.80
C TYR A 362 -2.68 18.21 8.77
N ASN A 363 -3.13 18.58 7.57
CA ASN A 363 -4.51 18.94 7.27
C ASN A 363 -5.09 17.94 6.27
N VAL A 364 -5.99 17.05 6.72
CA VAL A 364 -6.49 15.92 5.92
C VAL A 364 -7.95 16.15 5.52
N SER A 365 -8.28 15.92 4.25
CA SER A 365 -9.65 15.89 3.74
C SER A 365 -10.01 14.48 3.29
N LEU A 366 -10.97 13.86 3.98
CA LEU A 366 -11.42 12.50 3.73
C LEU A 366 -12.84 12.51 3.14
N PHE A 367 -13.00 11.92 1.97
CA PHE A 367 -14.29 11.66 1.33
C PHE A 367 -14.68 10.19 1.58
N HIS A 368 -15.74 9.96 2.34
CA HIS A 368 -16.19 8.62 2.78
C HIS A 368 -17.73 8.56 2.83
N TYR A 369 -18.33 7.56 3.51
CA TYR A 369 -19.78 7.28 3.45
C TYR A 369 -20.40 7.08 4.84
#